data_AF-B0WJW6-F1
#
_entry.id   AF-B0WJW6-F1
#
_cell.length_a   1.000
_cell.length_b   1.000
_cell.length_c   1.000
_cell.angle_alpha   90.00
_cell.angle_beta   90.00
_cell.angle_gamma   90.00
#
_symmetry.space_group_name_H-M   'P 1'
#
loop_
_entity.id
_entity.type
_entity.pdbx_description
1 polymer ?
#
loop_
_entity_poly.entity_id
_entity_poly.type
_entity_poly.pdbx_seq_one_letter_code
_entity_poly.pdbx_strand_id
1 'polypeptide(L)'
;MNEKDVYGNEVQRLGRPLPVEYLLVDVPASTPVVPLYTFHERKDVSQYFPVENRLIDGHIQDFSALSDYLARSRSMDFLDAMSDFHLLLFLYRMDMLPMKAQMGPLLEAVRTKDKTIANEWKNQEVWRTLEQLISAYSHNDDSSMSNDVEFVSAGEAEQNWTCSHCTFINSRELPTCEICNLPREIGLLTPV
;
A
#
# COMPACT_ATOMS: atom_id res chain seq x y z
N MET A 1 43.70 -10.17 0.40
CA MET A 1 42.55 -10.11 1.31
C MET A 1 43.06 -10.47 2.69
N ASN A 2 42.93 -9.58 3.68
CA ASN A 2 43.45 -9.83 5.03
C ASN A 2 42.36 -10.54 5.83
N GLU A 3 42.58 -11.80 6.15
CA GLU A 3 41.73 -12.64 6.99
C GLU A 3 42.34 -12.71 8.39
N LYS A 4 41.53 -12.73 9.45
CA LYS A 4 42.03 -12.98 10.80
C LYS A 4 42.01 -14.48 11.09
N ASP A 5 43.13 -15.05 11.50
CA ASP A 5 43.18 -16.43 11.99
C ASP A 5 42.48 -16.56 13.37
N VAL A 6 42.40 -17.79 13.89
CA VAL A 6 41.83 -18.11 15.21
C VAL A 6 42.54 -17.41 16.39
N TYR A 7 43.71 -16.81 16.13
CA TYR A 7 44.52 -16.07 17.11
C TYR A 7 44.44 -14.55 16.89
N GLY A 8 43.66 -14.08 15.90
CA GLY A 8 43.46 -12.66 15.60
C GLY A 8 44.55 -12.02 14.73
N ASN A 9 45.48 -12.79 14.17
CA ASN A 9 46.53 -12.27 13.28
C ASN A 9 46.00 -12.04 11.87
N GLU A 10 46.42 -10.96 11.21
CA GLU A 10 46.08 -10.72 9.81
C GLU A 10 46.92 -11.58 8.86
N VAL A 11 46.25 -12.39 8.05
CA VAL A 11 46.82 -13.28 7.04
C VAL A 11 46.33 -12.87 5.66
N GLN A 12 47.26 -12.60 4.74
CA GLN A 12 46.90 -12.35 3.34
C GLN A 12 46.56 -13.66 2.62
N ARG A 13 45.32 -13.78 2.14
CA ARG A 13 44.88 -14.88 1.27
C ARG A 13 44.46 -14.41 -0.12
N LEU A 14 44.51 -15.35 -1.06
CA LEU A 14 44.03 -15.19 -2.43
C LEU A 14 42.50 -15.06 -2.39
N GLY A 15 41.95 -13.92 -2.81
CA GLY A 15 40.52 -13.62 -2.70
C GLY A 15 39.65 -14.30 -3.76
N ARG A 16 39.90 -15.58 -4.10
CA ARG A 16 39.13 -16.30 -5.11
C ARG A 16 38.63 -17.67 -4.61
N PRO A 17 37.30 -17.92 -4.64
CA PRO A 17 36.24 -16.91 -4.80
C PRO A 17 36.22 -15.93 -3.60
N LEU A 18 35.88 -14.66 -3.85
CA LEU A 18 35.82 -13.65 -2.79
C LEU A 18 34.58 -13.89 -1.92
N PRO A 19 34.72 -14.12 -0.61
CA PRO A 19 33.58 -14.27 0.28
C PRO A 19 32.80 -12.94 0.46
N VAL A 20 31.48 -13.03 0.51
CA VAL A 20 30.58 -11.84 0.51
C VAL A 20 30.67 -11.04 1.81
N GLU A 21 31.02 -11.67 2.93
CA GLU A 21 31.12 -11.01 4.24
C GLU A 21 32.17 -9.89 4.25
N TYR A 22 33.16 -9.94 3.35
CA TYR A 22 34.17 -8.88 3.19
C TYR A 22 33.63 -7.65 2.45
N LEU A 23 32.40 -7.71 1.95
CA LEU A 23 31.69 -6.61 1.30
C LEU A 23 30.61 -6.00 2.20
N LEU A 24 30.44 -6.52 3.42
CA LEU A 24 29.37 -6.13 4.34
C LEU A 24 29.95 -5.41 5.56
N VAL A 25 29.14 -4.51 6.13
CA VAL A 25 29.43 -3.82 7.39
C VAL A 25 28.19 -3.93 8.27
N ASP A 26 28.38 -4.36 9.51
CA ASP A 26 27.30 -4.40 10.50
C ASP A 26 26.96 -2.99 10.99
N VAL A 27 25.67 -2.65 10.95
CA VAL A 27 25.12 -1.39 11.47
C VAL A 27 24.17 -1.73 12.62
N PRO A 28 24.37 -1.18 13.84
CA PRO A 28 23.45 -1.42 14.94
C PRO A 28 22.08 -0.82 14.65
N ALA A 29 21.02 -1.58 14.94
CA ALA A 29 19.63 -1.13 14.83
C ALA A 29 18.98 -1.12 16.22
N SER A 30 18.25 -0.04 16.54
CA SER A 30 17.52 0.09 17.79
C SER A 30 16.29 0.99 17.64
N THR A 31 15.40 0.92 18.63
CA THR A 31 14.30 1.87 18.81
C THR A 31 14.61 2.78 19.99
N PRO A 32 14.11 4.03 19.99
CA PRO A 32 14.29 4.92 21.13
C PRO A 32 13.55 4.38 22.36
N VAL A 33 14.13 4.58 23.55
CA VAL A 33 13.56 4.13 24.83
C VAL A 33 12.16 4.70 25.06
N VAL A 34 11.95 5.97 24.66
CA VAL A 34 10.64 6.60 24.59
C VAL A 34 10.30 6.75 23.11
N PRO A 35 9.25 6.09 22.61
CA PRO A 35 8.86 6.19 21.20
C PRO A 35 8.57 7.64 20.79
N LEU A 36 9.19 8.07 19.71
CA LEU A 36 8.95 9.36 19.08
C LEU A 36 8.27 9.13 17.74
N TYR A 37 6.98 9.43 17.68
CA TYR A 37 6.18 9.22 16.48
C TYR A 37 5.94 10.52 15.73
N THR A 38 6.26 10.56 14.43
CA THR A 38 5.81 11.63 13.52
C THR A 38 4.40 11.35 13.03
N PHE A 39 4.14 10.11 12.60
CA PHE A 39 2.81 9.64 12.19
C PHE A 39 2.03 9.14 13.40
N HIS A 40 0.70 9.23 13.36
CA HIS A 40 -0.12 8.87 14.49
C HIS A 40 -0.22 7.34 14.64
N GLU A 41 0.13 6.83 15.83
CA GLU A 41 0.03 5.40 16.13
C GLU A 41 -1.45 5.01 16.32
N ARG A 42 -1.94 4.10 15.47
CA ARG A 42 -3.25 3.47 15.62
C ARG A 42 -3.11 2.13 16.33
N LYS A 43 -4.13 1.78 17.12
CA LYS A 43 -4.19 0.53 17.88
C LYS A 43 -4.45 -0.71 17.02
N ASP A 44 -5.15 -0.53 15.90
CA ASP A 44 -5.50 -1.59 14.97
C ASP A 44 -4.94 -1.25 13.58
N VAL A 45 -4.34 -2.24 12.94
CA VAL A 45 -3.80 -2.15 11.57
C VAL A 45 -4.90 -1.76 10.57
N SER A 46 -6.14 -2.18 10.80
CA SER A 46 -7.26 -1.85 9.93
C SER A 46 -7.55 -0.33 9.87
N GLN A 47 -7.11 0.45 10.86
CA GLN A 47 -7.34 1.89 10.95
C GLN A 47 -6.35 2.74 10.14
N TYR A 48 -5.29 2.13 9.61
CA TYR A 48 -4.35 2.81 8.72
C TYR A 48 -4.89 2.88 7.29
N PHE A 49 -4.36 3.80 6.51
CA PHE A 49 -4.56 3.78 5.07
C PHE A 49 -3.81 2.58 4.44
N PRO A 50 -4.36 1.92 3.40
CA PRO A 50 -3.68 0.79 2.76
C PRO A 50 -2.27 1.16 2.31
N VAL A 51 -1.30 0.28 2.55
CA VAL A 51 0.10 0.46 2.14
C VAL A 51 0.26 0.27 0.63
N GLU A 52 1.04 1.12 -0.03
CA GLU A 52 1.32 1.03 -1.46
C GLU A 52 2.06 -0.27 -1.86
N ASN A 53 1.94 -0.67 -3.12
CA ASN A 53 2.62 -1.84 -3.71
C ASN A 53 2.32 -3.18 -3.01
N ARG A 54 1.14 -3.31 -2.38
CA ARG A 54 0.67 -4.53 -1.71
C ARG A 54 -0.66 -5.03 -2.28
N LEU A 55 -0.86 -4.86 -3.59
CA LEU A 55 -2.09 -5.29 -4.27
C LEU A 55 -2.40 -6.79 -4.07
N ILE A 56 -1.35 -7.63 -4.07
CA ILE A 56 -1.47 -9.08 -3.85
C ILE A 56 -2.00 -9.39 -2.45
N ASP A 57 -1.71 -8.54 -1.46
CA ASP A 57 -2.20 -8.65 -0.08
C ASP A 57 -3.57 -7.98 0.11
N GLY A 58 -4.22 -7.54 -0.97
CA GLY A 58 -5.52 -6.85 -0.93
C GLY A 58 -5.45 -5.37 -0.54
N HIS A 59 -4.26 -4.79 -0.44
CA HIS A 59 -4.10 -3.36 -0.19
C HIS A 59 -4.30 -2.57 -1.48
N ILE A 60 -5.55 -2.22 -1.76
CA ILE A 60 -5.94 -1.41 -2.90
C ILE A 60 -5.93 0.06 -2.48
N GLN A 61 -5.15 0.88 -3.20
CA GLN A 61 -5.13 2.33 -3.04
C GLN A 61 -5.88 2.96 -4.21
N ASP A 62 -7.18 3.11 -4.07
CA ASP A 62 -8.05 3.79 -5.03
C ASP A 62 -8.90 4.87 -4.33
N PHE A 63 -9.81 5.49 -5.07
CA PHE A 63 -10.69 6.51 -4.52
C PHE A 63 -11.69 5.96 -3.50
N SER A 64 -12.10 4.69 -3.63
CA SER A 64 -12.97 4.03 -2.66
C SER A 64 -12.26 3.88 -1.31
N ALA A 65 -11.02 3.40 -1.32
CA ALA A 65 -10.20 3.27 -0.12
C ALA A 65 -10.00 4.62 0.60
N LEU A 66 -9.84 5.71 -0.16
CA LEU A 66 -9.79 7.07 0.40
C LEU A 66 -11.11 7.48 1.04
N SER A 67 -12.23 7.28 0.35
CA SER A 67 -13.57 7.57 0.87
C SER A 67 -13.83 6.81 2.18
N ASP A 68 -13.56 5.50 2.20
CA ASP A 68 -13.76 4.63 3.36
C ASP A 68 -12.84 5.00 4.52
N TYR A 69 -11.59 5.36 4.24
CA TYR A 69 -10.66 5.85 5.26
C TYR A 69 -11.16 7.14 5.90
N LEU A 70 -11.58 8.12 5.11
CA LEU A 70 -12.05 9.41 5.62
C LEU A 70 -13.38 9.29 6.36
N ALA A 71 -14.28 8.43 5.90
CA ALA A 71 -15.54 8.14 6.59
C ALA A 71 -15.30 7.56 7.99
N ARG A 72 -14.37 6.60 8.12
CA ARG A 72 -13.98 6.01 9.41
C ARG A 72 -13.24 7.00 10.31
N SER A 73 -12.47 7.90 9.73
CA SER A 73 -11.66 8.89 10.45
C SER A 73 -12.45 10.14 10.89
N ARG A 74 -13.77 10.21 10.61
CA ARG A 74 -14.60 11.41 10.85
C ARG A 74 -14.67 11.84 12.31
N SER A 75 -14.50 10.92 13.24
CA SER A 75 -14.48 11.18 14.69
C SER A 75 -13.12 11.65 15.21
N MET A 76 -12.08 11.59 14.38
CA MET A 76 -10.71 11.96 14.74
C MET A 76 -10.44 13.44 14.49
N ASP A 77 -9.46 13.99 15.20
CA ASP A 77 -8.90 15.28 14.83
C ASP A 77 -8.32 15.21 13.41
N PHE A 78 -8.50 16.27 12.62
CA PHE A 78 -8.06 16.30 11.23
C PHE A 78 -6.55 16.04 11.09
N LEU A 79 -5.73 16.64 11.97
CA LEU A 79 -4.29 16.38 12.00
C LEU A 79 -3.98 14.90 12.24
N ASP A 80 -4.70 14.24 13.17
CA ASP A 80 -4.49 12.83 13.47
C ASP A 80 -4.91 11.94 12.31
N ALA A 81 -5.98 12.30 11.59
CA ALA A 81 -6.41 11.60 10.37
C ALA A 81 -5.39 11.75 9.23
N MET A 82 -4.80 12.94 9.07
CA MET A 82 -3.79 13.23 8.04
C MET A 82 -2.38 12.77 8.40
N SER A 83 -2.10 12.47 9.67
CA SER A 83 -0.81 11.96 10.13
C SER A 83 -0.62 10.48 9.83
N ASP A 84 -0.93 10.08 8.59
CA ASP A 84 -0.71 8.74 8.03
C ASP A 84 0.16 8.90 6.77
N PHE A 85 1.31 8.23 6.75
CA PHE A 85 2.27 8.38 5.65
C PHE A 85 1.71 7.90 4.31
N HIS A 86 0.99 6.78 4.30
CA HIS A 86 0.49 6.14 3.09
C HIS A 86 -0.64 6.97 2.49
N LEU A 87 -1.49 7.56 3.34
CA LEU A 87 -2.49 8.54 2.92
C LEU A 87 -1.84 9.77 2.27
N LEU A 88 -0.84 10.37 2.91
CA LEU A 88 -0.15 11.54 2.38
C LEU A 88 0.54 11.22 1.05
N LEU A 89 1.15 10.05 0.92
CA LEU A 89 1.76 9.60 -0.32
C LEU A 89 0.72 9.42 -1.43
N PHE A 90 -0.45 8.86 -1.11
CA PHE A 90 -1.56 8.71 -2.04
C PHE A 90 -2.06 10.08 -2.52
N LEU A 91 -2.38 10.99 -1.61
CA LEU A 91 -2.82 12.35 -1.95
C LEU A 91 -1.79 13.12 -2.78
N TYR A 92 -0.50 12.90 -2.52
CA TYR A 92 0.59 13.51 -3.28
C TYR A 92 0.68 13.01 -4.72
N ARG A 93 0.35 11.74 -4.96
CA ARG A 93 0.42 11.09 -6.27
C ARG A 93 -0.93 11.01 -7.00
N MET A 94 -2.01 11.45 -6.37
CA MET A 94 -3.34 11.35 -6.92
C MET A 94 -3.51 12.24 -8.17
N ASP A 95 -3.80 11.62 -9.31
CA ASP A 95 -4.02 12.32 -10.58
C ASP A 95 -5.43 12.90 -10.70
N MET A 96 -6.44 12.29 -10.05
CA MET A 96 -7.84 12.71 -10.12
C MET A 96 -8.06 14.15 -9.62
N LEU A 97 -7.34 14.52 -8.56
CA LEU A 97 -7.30 15.87 -8.02
C LEU A 97 -5.84 16.18 -7.64
N PRO A 98 -5.06 16.83 -8.50
CA PRO A 98 -3.66 17.10 -8.22
C PRO A 98 -3.49 18.09 -7.05
N MET A 99 -3.23 17.58 -5.84
CA MET A 99 -3.08 18.39 -4.62
C MET A 99 -1.61 18.71 -4.29
N LYS A 100 -0.66 18.07 -4.99
CA LYS A 100 0.78 18.12 -4.70
C LYS A 100 1.32 19.53 -4.46
N ALA A 101 0.92 20.50 -5.28
CA ALA A 101 1.42 21.88 -5.17
C ALA A 101 0.94 22.59 -3.89
N GLN A 102 -0.21 22.19 -3.35
CA GLN A 102 -0.83 22.78 -2.17
C GLN A 102 -0.52 22.00 -0.88
N MET A 103 0.14 20.85 -0.95
CA MET A 103 0.39 20.00 0.23
C MET A 103 1.45 20.52 1.20
N GLY A 104 2.27 21.50 0.82
CA GLY A 104 3.37 22.02 1.65
C GLY A 104 2.96 22.35 3.11
N PRO A 105 1.93 23.18 3.33
CA PRO A 105 1.45 23.51 4.68
C PRO A 105 0.93 22.29 5.46
N LEU A 106 0.26 21.34 4.80
CA LEU A 106 -0.21 20.11 5.45
C LEU A 106 0.96 19.25 5.94
N LEU A 107 1.98 19.06 5.09
CA LEU A 107 3.17 18.29 5.45
C LEU A 107 3.95 18.96 6.59
N GLU A 108 4.00 20.30 6.60
CA GLU A 108 4.59 21.05 7.71
C GLU A 108 3.81 20.84 9.01
N ALA A 109 2.47 20.90 8.95
CA ALA A 109 1.61 20.67 10.10
C ALA A 109 1.79 19.27 10.70
N VAL A 110 1.89 18.23 9.87
CA VAL A 110 2.18 16.85 10.32
C VAL A 110 3.58 16.76 10.94
N ARG A 111 4.58 17.39 10.32
CA ARG A 111 5.96 17.40 10.81
C ARG A 111 6.10 18.07 12.18
N THR A 112 5.44 19.20 12.39
CA THR A 112 5.52 20.00 13.63
C THR A 112 4.42 19.67 14.64
N LYS A 113 3.48 18.79 14.26
CA LYS A 113 2.26 18.45 15.03
C LYS A 113 1.37 19.66 15.31
N ASP A 114 1.32 20.61 14.38
CA ASP A 114 0.54 21.84 14.52
C ASP A 114 -0.90 21.66 14.03
N LYS A 115 -1.85 21.57 14.97
CA LYS A 115 -3.28 21.44 14.66
C LYS A 115 -3.85 22.68 13.98
N THR A 116 -3.28 23.87 14.19
CA THR A 116 -3.81 25.12 13.63
C THR A 116 -3.58 25.16 12.12
N ILE A 117 -2.33 24.95 11.69
CA ILE A 117 -1.95 24.89 10.27
C ILE A 117 -2.73 23.78 9.54
N ALA A 118 -2.91 22.61 10.18
CA ALA A 118 -3.70 21.52 9.59
C ALA A 118 -5.16 21.92 9.34
N ASN A 119 -5.81 22.57 10.31
CA ASN A 119 -7.20 23.01 10.16
C ASN A 119 -7.35 24.19 9.19
N GLU A 120 -6.35 25.08 9.10
CA GLU A 120 -6.32 26.12 8.07
C GLU A 120 -6.22 25.51 6.67
N TRP A 121 -5.37 24.49 6.49
CA TRP A 121 -5.25 23.77 5.23
C TRP A 121 -6.55 23.04 4.84
N LYS A 122 -7.23 22.41 5.81
CA LYS A 122 -8.54 21.77 5.60
C LYS A 122 -9.58 22.72 4.99
N ASN A 123 -9.50 24.02 5.28
CA ASN A 123 -10.44 25.01 4.76
C ASN A 123 -10.10 25.49 3.34
N GLN A 124 -8.98 25.07 2.75
CA GLN A 124 -8.60 25.43 1.39
C GLN A 124 -9.55 24.81 0.36
N GLU A 125 -9.66 25.46 -0.80
CA GLU A 125 -10.51 25.01 -1.90
C GLU A 125 -10.18 23.59 -2.34
N VAL A 126 -8.88 23.24 -2.39
CA VAL A 126 -8.42 21.91 -2.83
C VAL A 126 -9.00 20.79 -1.96
N TRP A 127 -9.08 20.98 -0.63
CA TRP A 127 -9.65 19.98 0.26
C TRP A 127 -11.18 19.95 0.18
N ARG A 128 -11.82 21.13 0.08
CA ARG A 128 -13.28 21.21 -0.16
C ARG A 128 -13.70 20.50 -1.45
N THR A 129 -12.92 20.63 -2.52
CA THR A 129 -13.18 19.91 -3.78
C THR A 129 -13.07 18.41 -3.58
N LEU A 130 -12.09 17.93 -2.82
CA LEU A 130 -11.98 16.52 -2.47
C LEU A 130 -13.22 16.01 -1.70
N GLU A 131 -13.68 16.75 -0.70
CA GLU A 131 -14.89 16.42 0.07
C GLU A 131 -16.14 16.36 -0.82
N GLN A 132 -16.26 17.25 -1.81
CA GLN A 132 -17.33 17.22 -2.81
C GLN A 132 -17.24 16.00 -3.72
N LEU A 133 -16.05 15.65 -4.19
CA LEU A 133 -15.83 14.46 -5.03
C LEU A 133 -16.19 13.18 -4.26
N ILE A 134 -15.80 13.08 -2.99
CA ILE A 134 -16.16 11.95 -2.13
C ILE A 134 -17.67 11.87 -1.95
N SER A 135 -18.32 13.01 -1.68
CA SER A 135 -19.78 13.05 -1.51
C SER A 135 -20.51 12.61 -2.79
N ALA A 136 -20.03 13.02 -3.96
CA ALA A 136 -20.58 12.61 -5.25
C ALA A 136 -20.33 11.11 -5.54
N TYR A 137 -19.16 10.60 -5.17
CA TYR A 137 -18.79 9.19 -5.33
C TYR A 137 -19.69 8.27 -4.51
N SER A 138 -19.98 8.63 -3.25
CA SER A 138 -20.89 7.85 -2.39
C SER A 138 -22.34 7.78 -2.91
N HIS A 139 -22.77 8.74 -3.72
CA HIS A 139 -24.13 8.74 -4.32
C HIS A 139 -24.22 7.87 -5.59
N ASN A 140 -23.11 7.60 -6.26
CA ASN A 140 -23.10 6.76 -7.47
C ASN A 140 -23.20 5.26 -7.14
N ASP A 141 -22.82 4.84 -5.94
CA ASP A 141 -22.91 3.44 -5.50
C ASP A 141 -24.36 3.03 -5.14
N ASP A 142 -25.23 4.01 -4.86
CA ASP A 142 -26.65 3.81 -4.49
C ASP A 142 -27.61 3.99 -5.68
N SER A 143 -27.12 4.48 -6.82
CA SER A 143 -27.88 4.56 -8.08
C SER A 143 -27.74 3.25 -8.86
N SER A 144 -28.31 2.19 -8.29
CA SER A 144 -28.66 0.98 -9.04
C SER A 144 -29.59 1.37 -10.20
N MET A 145 -29.03 1.42 -11.41
CA MET A 145 -29.83 1.38 -12.63
C MET A 145 -30.42 -0.02 -12.75
N SER A 146 -31.67 -0.17 -12.33
CA SER A 146 -32.55 -1.28 -12.71
C SER A 146 -32.82 -1.21 -14.20
N ASN A 147 -31.92 -1.83 -14.98
CA ASN A 147 -32.28 -2.33 -16.31
C ASN A 147 -32.77 -3.77 -16.13
N ASP A 148 -34.08 -3.94 -16.23
CA ASP A 148 -34.71 -5.24 -16.46
C ASP A 148 -34.21 -5.81 -17.80
N VAL A 149 -33.15 -6.61 -17.72
CA VAL A 149 -32.82 -7.64 -18.70
C VAL A 149 -32.54 -8.90 -17.89
N GLU A 150 -33.17 -9.99 -18.30
CA GLU A 150 -33.31 -11.24 -17.54
C GLU A 150 -32.05 -11.70 -16.78
N PHE A 151 -32.31 -12.05 -15.52
CA PHE A 151 -31.40 -12.58 -14.52
C PHE A 151 -30.57 -13.78 -15.00
N VAL A 152 -29.24 -13.60 -15.02
CA VAL A 152 -28.28 -14.62 -14.56
C VAL A 152 -27.31 -13.98 -13.57
N SER A 153 -27.12 -14.69 -12.46
CA SER A 153 -26.57 -14.19 -11.20
C SER A 153 -25.07 -13.87 -11.21
N ALA A 154 -24.71 -12.87 -10.41
CA ALA A 154 -23.43 -12.54 -9.80
C ALA A 154 -22.25 -13.53 -9.98
N GLY A 155 -21.15 -13.04 -10.54
CA GLY A 155 -19.87 -13.77 -10.51
C GLY A 155 -18.82 -13.29 -11.51
N GLU A 156 -18.51 -11.99 -11.58
CA GLU A 156 -17.37 -11.49 -12.37
C GLU A 156 -16.39 -10.72 -11.48
N ALA A 157 -15.99 -11.37 -10.38
CA ALA A 157 -14.60 -11.25 -9.96
C ALA A 157 -13.78 -11.91 -11.08
N GLU A 158 -12.89 -11.12 -11.68
CA GLU A 158 -11.94 -11.50 -12.71
C GLU A 158 -11.50 -12.96 -12.57
N GLN A 159 -11.95 -13.80 -13.50
CA GLN A 159 -11.73 -15.23 -13.46
C GLN A 159 -10.32 -15.54 -13.95
N ASN A 160 -9.33 -15.26 -13.11
CA ASN A 160 -7.92 -15.51 -13.34
C ASN A 160 -7.46 -16.73 -12.51
N TRP A 161 -6.39 -17.41 -12.95
CA TRP A 161 -5.76 -18.49 -12.21
C TRP A 161 -4.26 -18.22 -12.00
N THR A 162 -3.81 -18.44 -10.77
CA THR A 162 -2.40 -18.31 -10.42
C THR A 162 -1.65 -19.58 -10.82
N CYS A 163 -0.57 -19.42 -11.59
CA CYS A 163 0.29 -20.54 -11.97
C CYS A 163 1.04 -21.10 -10.76
N SER A 164 0.87 -22.39 -10.47
CA SER A 164 1.58 -23.10 -9.38
C SER A 164 3.11 -23.09 -9.51
N HIS A 165 3.64 -22.85 -10.72
CA HIS A 165 5.07 -22.92 -10.98
C HIS A 165 5.79 -21.56 -10.92
N CYS A 166 5.20 -20.50 -11.46
CA CYS A 166 5.85 -19.19 -11.59
C CYS A 166 5.02 -18.03 -11.00
N THR A 167 3.93 -18.36 -10.29
CA THR A 167 3.02 -17.42 -9.60
C THR A 167 2.38 -16.34 -10.46
N PHE A 168 2.50 -16.43 -11.79
CA PHE A 168 1.86 -15.51 -12.72
C PHE A 168 0.35 -15.72 -12.74
N ILE A 169 -0.41 -14.62 -12.78
CA ILE A 169 -1.87 -14.62 -12.80
C ILE A 169 -2.31 -14.62 -14.27
N ASN A 170 -2.82 -15.77 -14.74
CA ASN A 170 -3.27 -15.96 -16.12
C ASN A 170 -4.80 -15.80 -16.23
N SER A 171 -5.30 -15.42 -17.40
CA SER A 171 -6.73 -15.50 -17.71
C SER A 171 -7.22 -16.96 -17.69
N ARG A 172 -8.45 -17.26 -17.19
CA ARG A 172 -9.04 -18.62 -17.25
C ARG A 172 -9.18 -19.15 -18.67
N GLU A 173 -9.25 -18.27 -19.67
CA GLU A 173 -9.40 -18.67 -21.07
C GLU A 173 -8.13 -19.35 -21.60
N LEU A 174 -7.00 -19.15 -20.92
CA LEU A 174 -5.73 -19.76 -21.26
C LEU A 174 -5.54 -21.08 -20.51
N PRO A 175 -5.40 -22.21 -21.23
CA PRO A 175 -5.15 -23.52 -20.63
C PRO A 175 -3.69 -23.67 -20.14
N THR A 176 -2.82 -22.74 -20.49
CA THR A 176 -1.38 -22.74 -20.19
C THR A 176 -0.95 -21.36 -19.69
N CYS A 177 0.09 -21.32 -18.86
CA CYS A 177 0.64 -20.08 -18.35
C CYS A 177 1.39 -19.31 -19.45
N GLU A 178 1.15 -18.00 -19.60
CA GLU A 178 1.80 -17.15 -20.61
C GLU A 178 3.31 -16.99 -20.41
N ILE A 179 3.78 -17.06 -19.16
CA ILE A 179 5.18 -16.83 -18.81
C ILE A 179 6.02 -18.11 -18.94
N CYS A 180 5.49 -19.24 -18.46
CA CYS A 180 6.25 -20.48 -18.36
C CYS A 180 5.73 -21.60 -19.27
N ASN A 181 4.63 -21.37 -19.99
CA ASN A 181 3.98 -22.32 -20.91
C ASN A 181 3.56 -23.66 -20.27
N LEU A 182 3.50 -23.73 -18.94
CA LEU A 182 3.04 -24.92 -18.21
C LEU A 182 1.50 -24.95 -18.14
N PRO A 183 0.88 -26.13 -18.28
CA PRO A 183 -0.58 -26.27 -18.23
C PRO A 183 -1.13 -25.94 -16.85
N ARG A 184 -2.38 -25.50 -16.82
CA ARG A 184 -3.13 -25.31 -15.58
C ARG A 184 -3.34 -26.67 -14.90
N GLU A 185 -2.88 -26.81 -13.65
CA GLU A 185 -3.21 -27.97 -12.82
C GLU A 185 -4.69 -27.92 -12.43
N ILE A 186 -5.51 -28.69 -13.14
CA ILE A 186 -6.90 -28.93 -12.76
C ILE A 186 -6.87 -30.17 -11.87
N GLY A 187 -7.05 -30.00 -10.56
CA GLY A 187 -7.06 -31.10 -9.60
C GLY A 187 -8.08 -32.17 -9.99
N LEU A 188 -7.59 -33.32 -10.45
CA LEU A 188 -8.37 -34.53 -10.67
C LEU A 188 -8.74 -35.11 -9.30
N LEU A 189 -9.94 -34.79 -8.81
CA LEU A 189 -10.65 -35.65 -7.86
C LEU A 189 -11.19 -36.85 -8.66
N THR A 190 -10.49 -37.98 -8.60
CA THR A 190 -11.01 -39.26 -9.09
C THR A 190 -12.04 -39.80 -8.09
N PRO A 191 -13.25 -40.19 -8.52
CA PRO A 191 -14.21 -40.85 -7.65
C PRO A 191 -13.88 -42.35 -7.53
N VAL A 192 -13.77 -42.85 -6.29
CA VAL A 192 -14.03 -44.25 -5.92
C VAL A 192 -15.01 -44.24 -4.76
#